data_AF-A0A2E5JKD4-F1
#
_entry.id   AF-A0A2E5JKD4-F1
#
_cell.length_a   1.000
_cell.length_b   1.000
_cell.length_c   1.000
_cell.angle_alpha   90.00
_cell.angle_beta   90.00
_cell.angle_gamma   90.00
#
_symmetry.space_group_name_H-M   'P 1'
#
loop_
_entity.id
_entity.type
_entity.pdbx_description
1 polymer ?
#
loop_
_entity_poly.entity_id
_entity_poly.type
_entity_poly.pdbx_seq_one_letter_code
_entity_poly.pdbx_strand_id
1 'polypeptide(L)'
;MELSKHKAHRNPAYLNWLRKQNCVVSGKKAQCAHHIRLGTNGGTGLKPSDYFCIPLTNEFHTTGPEALHIIGEETFLREFKLNPIELFVGYLTDYLAQRFEVLVARDSKPAKQALLDLITIIETESLKYKKQEKPKPKPKPKPTPKKDPKYEKAKKLKNERDKDLRQKLKVPSKDNEFYQIAKNVKRERERVLREKMKDNQSEALEKAKEANKVRQKEFRKKLAKKKKAKAKRSGK
;
A
#
# COMPACT_ATOMS: atom_id res chain seq x y z
N MET A 1 3.25 -7.84 15.08
CA MET A 1 2.05 -7.84 14.20
C MET A 1 2.32 -6.98 12.98
N GLU A 2 1.83 -7.41 11.82
CA GLU A 2 2.00 -6.74 10.53
C GLU A 2 0.74 -5.90 10.26
N LEU A 3 0.88 -4.58 10.06
CA LEU A 3 -0.27 -3.69 9.79
C LEU A 3 -1.01 -4.07 8.49
N SER A 4 -0.36 -4.85 7.62
CA SER A 4 -0.92 -5.41 6.39
C SER A 4 -2.10 -6.34 6.62
N LYS A 5 -2.18 -7.00 7.78
CA LYS A 5 -3.25 -7.96 8.12
C LYS A 5 -4.51 -7.28 8.66
N HIS A 6 -4.48 -5.96 8.84
CA HIS A 6 -5.61 -5.23 9.40
C HIS A 6 -6.75 -5.08 8.39
N LYS A 7 -8.01 -5.08 8.86
CA LYS A 7 -9.17 -4.81 8.01
C LYS A 7 -9.10 -3.41 7.42
N ALA A 8 -9.51 -3.25 6.17
CA ALA A 8 -9.62 -1.94 5.54
C ALA A 8 -10.85 -1.20 6.07
N HIS A 9 -10.65 -0.26 7.00
CA HIS A 9 -11.73 0.57 7.53
C HIS A 9 -11.96 1.79 6.64
N ARG A 10 -13.21 2.21 6.57
CA ARG A 10 -13.65 3.41 5.85
C ARG A 10 -14.28 4.35 6.85
N ASN A 11 -13.63 5.47 7.11
CA ASN A 11 -14.06 6.46 8.08
C ASN A 11 -14.00 7.86 7.44
N PRO A 12 -15.08 8.30 6.75
CA PRO A 12 -15.11 9.61 6.12
C PRO A 12 -15.08 10.76 7.14
N ALA A 13 -15.55 10.54 8.37
CA ALA A 13 -15.48 11.55 9.43
C ALA A 13 -14.03 11.82 9.83
N TYR A 14 -13.23 10.76 10.01
CA TYR A 14 -11.80 10.88 10.26
C TYR A 14 -11.08 11.58 9.09
N LEU A 15 -11.33 11.19 7.83
CA LEU A 15 -10.69 11.86 6.68
C LEU A 15 -11.04 13.35 6.60
N ASN A 16 -12.29 13.72 6.89
CA ASN A 16 -12.72 15.11 6.89
C ASN A 16 -12.07 15.91 8.03
N TRP A 17 -11.88 15.30 9.19
CA TRP A 17 -11.12 15.89 10.28
C TRP A 17 -9.64 16.04 9.93
N LEU A 18 -9.04 15.03 9.30
CA LEU A 18 -7.62 15.01 8.94
C LEU A 18 -7.27 16.13 7.93
N ARG A 19 -8.16 16.39 6.95
CA ARG A 19 -7.98 17.49 5.98
C ARG A 19 -7.99 18.90 6.62
N LYS A 20 -8.42 19.02 7.88
CA LYS A 20 -8.39 20.31 8.60
C LYS A 20 -7.10 20.50 9.39
N GLN A 21 -6.29 19.46 9.55
CA GLN A 21 -5.02 19.51 10.27
C GLN A 21 -3.96 20.22 9.45
N ASN A 22 -2.83 20.51 10.07
CA ASN A 22 -1.67 21.06 9.38
C ASN A 22 -0.96 19.97 8.57
N CYS A 23 -0.40 20.37 7.43
CA CYS A 23 0.45 19.55 6.59
C CYS A 23 1.65 19.08 7.38
N VAL A 24 1.93 17.78 7.33
CA VAL A 24 3.02 17.19 8.11
C VAL A 24 4.41 17.69 7.67
N VAL A 25 4.55 18.14 6.43
CA VAL A 25 5.82 18.66 5.90
C VAL A 25 5.96 20.16 6.16
N SER A 26 4.98 20.95 5.73
CA SER A 26 5.11 22.42 5.72
C SER A 26 4.50 23.13 6.94
N GLY A 27 3.75 22.43 7.78
CA GLY A 27 3.02 23.01 8.91
C GLY A 27 1.85 23.92 8.53
N LYS A 28 1.66 24.24 7.24
CA LYS A 28 0.51 25.02 6.74
C LYS A 28 -0.75 24.17 6.75
N LYS A 29 -1.94 24.80 6.75
CA LYS A 29 -3.21 24.07 6.68
C LYS A 29 -3.26 23.09 5.51
N ALA A 30 -3.55 21.82 5.79
CA ALA A 30 -3.65 20.81 4.76
C ALA A 30 -4.85 21.04 3.84
N GLN A 31 -4.74 20.51 2.64
CA GLN A 31 -5.79 20.58 1.61
C GLN A 31 -6.34 19.20 1.30
N CYS A 32 -5.52 18.17 1.47
CA CYS A 32 -5.85 16.79 1.16
C CYS A 32 -5.33 15.83 2.24
N ALA A 33 -5.97 14.67 2.30
CA ALA A 33 -5.52 13.52 3.08
C ALA A 33 -5.00 12.47 2.08
N HIS A 34 -3.74 12.07 2.25
CA HIS A 34 -3.08 11.12 1.38
C HIS A 34 -2.89 9.78 2.09
N HIS A 35 -3.27 8.69 1.43
CA HIS A 35 -3.12 7.32 1.95
C HIS A 35 -1.70 6.80 1.74
N ILE A 36 -0.98 6.52 2.83
CA ILE A 36 0.31 5.83 2.75
C ILE A 36 0.07 4.34 2.51
N ARG A 37 0.75 3.76 1.53
CA ARG A 37 0.63 2.34 1.17
C ARG A 37 1.74 1.52 1.82
N LEU A 38 2.96 2.06 1.87
CA LEU A 38 4.11 1.36 2.39
C LEU A 38 3.91 0.85 3.83
N GLY A 39 4.02 -0.45 4.04
CA GLY A 39 3.90 -1.07 5.37
C GLY A 39 2.48 -1.09 5.96
N THR A 40 1.44 -0.86 5.14
CA THR A 40 0.03 -0.85 5.55
C THR A 40 -0.76 -2.03 4.94
N ASN A 41 -2.08 -2.06 5.13
CA ASN A 41 -2.99 -3.02 4.50
C ASN A 41 -3.39 -2.67 3.05
N GLY A 42 -2.70 -1.71 2.42
CA GLY A 42 -2.82 -1.47 0.99
C GLY A 42 -1.93 -2.40 0.17
N GLY A 43 -2.42 -2.81 -0.99
CA GLY A 43 -1.66 -3.55 -1.99
C GLY A 43 -1.94 -3.00 -3.39
N THR A 44 -1.33 -3.61 -4.42
CA THR A 44 -1.59 -3.24 -5.82
C THR A 44 -3.08 -3.42 -6.12
N GLY A 45 -3.78 -2.33 -6.41
CA GLY A 45 -5.23 -2.34 -6.66
C GLY A 45 -6.13 -2.27 -5.41
N LEU A 46 -5.56 -2.28 -4.20
CA LEU A 46 -6.32 -2.13 -2.95
C LEU A 46 -5.98 -0.81 -2.24
N LYS A 47 -7.01 -0.07 -1.84
CA LYS A 47 -6.85 1.18 -1.09
C LYS A 47 -6.60 0.88 0.40
N PRO A 48 -5.54 1.43 1.02
CA PRO A 48 -5.28 1.29 2.46
C PRO A 48 -6.47 1.74 3.31
N SER A 49 -6.50 1.35 4.58
CA SER A 49 -7.44 1.89 5.58
C SER A 49 -7.41 3.42 5.62
N ASP A 50 -8.54 4.06 5.90
CA ASP A 50 -8.60 5.52 6.04
C ASP A 50 -7.77 6.05 7.22
N TYR A 51 -7.44 5.19 8.19
CA TYR A 51 -6.56 5.52 9.31
C TYR A 51 -5.08 5.64 8.94
N PHE A 52 -4.68 5.13 7.76
CA PHE A 52 -3.30 5.21 7.27
C PHE A 52 -3.15 6.38 6.30
N CYS A 53 -3.57 7.56 6.73
CA CYS A 53 -3.47 8.79 5.96
C CYS A 53 -2.65 9.85 6.68
N ILE A 54 -1.98 10.69 5.90
CA ILE A 54 -1.32 11.91 6.39
C ILE A 54 -1.94 13.16 5.73
N PRO A 55 -2.02 14.28 6.46
CA PRO A 55 -2.47 15.56 5.92
C PRO A 55 -1.35 16.22 5.11
N LEU A 56 -1.65 16.64 3.89
CA LEU A 56 -0.70 17.29 2.97
C LEU A 56 -1.32 18.52 2.29
N THR A 57 -0.48 19.44 1.85
CA THR A 57 -0.84 20.45 0.84
C THR A 57 -0.76 19.84 -0.56
N ASN A 58 -1.40 20.47 -1.55
CA ASN A 58 -1.36 20.01 -2.94
C ASN A 58 0.08 20.00 -3.51
N GLU A 59 0.93 20.92 -3.04
CA GLU A 59 2.35 21.00 -3.40
C GLU A 59 3.09 19.73 -3.01
N PHE A 60 2.99 19.27 -1.75
CA PHE A 60 3.63 18.03 -1.29
C PHE A 60 2.85 16.77 -1.67
N HIS A 61 1.63 16.89 -2.19
CA HIS A 61 0.82 15.76 -2.61
C HIS A 61 1.02 15.43 -4.10
N THR A 62 0.76 16.39 -4.99
CA THR A 62 0.64 16.16 -6.44
C THR A 62 1.42 17.11 -7.35
N THR A 63 1.58 18.40 -7.00
CA THR A 63 2.01 19.43 -7.97
C THR A 63 3.43 19.95 -7.78
N GLY A 64 3.98 19.92 -6.57
CA GLY A 64 5.31 20.45 -6.27
C GLY A 64 6.42 19.51 -6.75
N PRO A 65 7.67 20.00 -6.85
CA PRO A 65 8.81 19.17 -7.27
C PRO A 65 9.08 18.02 -6.29
N GLU A 66 8.78 18.23 -5.01
CA GLU A 66 8.90 17.24 -3.93
C GLU A 66 7.57 16.53 -3.63
N ALA A 67 6.61 16.60 -4.55
CA ALA A 67 5.31 15.96 -4.38
C ALA A 67 5.48 14.45 -4.22
N LEU A 68 4.76 13.88 -3.25
CA LEU A 68 4.77 12.45 -2.97
C LEU A 68 4.44 11.61 -4.21
N HIS A 69 3.48 12.03 -5.03
CA HIS A 69 3.13 11.34 -6.28
C HIS A 69 4.22 11.40 -7.36
N ILE A 70 5.19 12.30 -7.26
CA ILE A 70 6.31 12.45 -8.19
C ILE A 70 7.53 11.66 -7.71
N ILE A 71 7.97 11.90 -6.47
CA ILE A 71 9.21 11.31 -5.94
C ILE A 71 9.00 9.90 -5.34
N GLY A 72 7.74 9.51 -5.09
CA GLY A 72 7.35 8.24 -4.50
C GLY A 72 7.32 8.25 -2.97
N GLU A 73 6.50 7.37 -2.39
CA GLU A 73 6.27 7.29 -0.93
C GLU A 73 7.55 7.07 -0.12
N GLU A 74 8.42 6.14 -0.53
CA GLU A 74 9.63 5.81 0.21
C GLU A 74 10.62 6.98 0.25
N THR A 75 10.86 7.61 -0.90
CA THR A 75 11.72 8.79 -1.00
C THR A 75 11.16 9.94 -0.19
N PHE A 76 9.85 10.19 -0.31
CA PHE A 76 9.17 11.25 0.43
C PHE A 76 9.30 11.10 1.95
N LEU A 77 9.04 9.90 2.49
CA LEU A 77 9.15 9.65 3.93
C LEU A 77 10.59 9.80 4.42
N ARG A 78 11.58 9.39 3.62
CA ARG A 78 13.00 9.51 3.95
C ARG A 78 13.48 10.97 3.91
N GLU A 79 13.13 11.70 2.86
CA GLU A 79 13.55 13.09 2.65
C GLU A 79 13.06 14.00 3.78
N PHE A 80 11.77 13.89 4.12
CA PHE A 80 11.16 14.68 5.18
C PHE A 80 11.29 14.04 6.57
N LYS A 81 12.06 12.95 6.71
CA LYS A 81 12.33 12.24 7.98
C LYS A 81 11.06 11.88 8.75
N LEU A 82 10.03 11.43 8.04
CA LEU A 82 8.72 11.13 8.60
C LEU A 82 8.61 9.66 9.00
N ASN A 83 8.23 9.41 10.26
CA ASN A 83 7.84 8.08 10.71
C ASN A 83 6.31 7.91 10.58
N PRO A 84 5.80 7.16 9.59
CA PRO A 84 4.37 7.06 9.33
C PRO A 84 3.60 6.48 10.53
N ILE A 85 4.18 5.53 11.27
CA ILE A 85 3.51 4.88 12.39
C ILE A 85 3.28 5.87 13.53
N GLU A 86 4.29 6.67 13.86
CA GLU A 86 4.19 7.71 14.90
C GLU A 86 3.18 8.78 14.50
N LEU A 87 3.18 9.19 13.23
CA LEU A 87 2.20 10.13 12.70
C LEU A 87 0.77 9.60 12.85
N PHE A 88 0.52 8.33 12.47
CA PHE A 88 -0.81 7.74 12.62
C PHE A 88 -1.24 7.68 14.09
N VAL A 89 -0.35 7.26 15.00
CA VAL A 89 -0.65 7.23 16.44
C VAL A 89 -1.00 8.64 16.94
N GLY A 90 -0.23 9.66 16.54
CA GLY A 90 -0.50 11.06 16.89
C GLY A 90 -1.90 11.50 16.43
N TYR A 91 -2.18 11.40 15.14
CA TYR A 91 -3.46 11.84 14.57
C TYR A 91 -4.67 11.08 15.11
N LEU A 92 -4.55 9.77 15.34
CA LEU A 92 -5.65 8.99 15.89
C LEU A 92 -5.92 9.31 17.36
N THR A 93 -4.86 9.57 18.14
CA THR A 93 -4.99 10.02 19.53
C THR A 93 -5.69 11.37 19.58
N ASP A 94 -5.26 12.33 18.76
CA ASP A 94 -5.84 13.67 18.69
C ASP A 94 -7.29 13.63 18.20
N TYR A 95 -7.60 12.75 17.23
CA TYR A 95 -8.96 12.54 16.76
C TYR A 95 -9.86 11.97 17.87
N LEU A 96 -9.39 10.99 18.64
CA LEU A 96 -10.14 10.43 19.76
C LEU A 96 -10.45 11.50 20.81
N ALA A 97 -9.44 12.29 21.18
CA ALA A 97 -9.59 13.37 22.15
C ALA A 97 -10.58 14.43 21.67
N GLN A 98 -10.47 14.90 20.42
CA GLN A 98 -11.33 15.96 19.90
C GLN A 98 -12.75 15.49 19.55
N ARG A 99 -12.92 14.24 19.13
CA ARG A 99 -14.21 13.76 18.60
C ARG A 99 -15.06 13.02 19.63
N PHE A 100 -14.41 12.31 20.55
CA PHE A 100 -15.06 11.43 21.52
C PHE A 100 -14.67 11.77 22.97
N GLU A 101 -13.84 12.80 23.20
CA GLU A 101 -13.37 13.20 24.53
C GLU A 101 -12.65 12.06 25.29
N VAL A 102 -12.10 11.09 24.55
CA VAL A 102 -11.36 9.96 25.10
C VAL A 102 -9.87 10.32 25.15
N LEU A 103 -9.33 10.43 26.36
CA LEU A 103 -7.89 10.62 26.58
C LEU A 103 -7.20 9.25 26.66
N VAL A 104 -6.29 9.00 25.74
CA VAL A 104 -5.46 7.80 25.71
C VAL A 104 -4.03 8.18 26.06
N ALA A 105 -3.50 7.60 27.15
CA ALA A 105 -2.10 7.78 27.52
C ALA A 105 -1.19 7.16 26.44
N ARG A 106 -0.09 7.83 26.10
CA ARG A 106 0.85 7.39 25.05
C ARG A 106 1.84 6.31 25.53
N ASP A 107 1.54 5.65 26.65
CA ASP A 107 2.57 5.06 27.49
C ASP A 107 2.97 3.62 27.09
N SER A 108 4.29 3.39 27.09
CA SER A 108 5.07 2.13 27.11
C SER A 108 4.88 1.06 26.02
N LYS A 109 3.78 1.06 25.27
CA LYS A 109 3.54 0.04 24.24
C LYS A 109 4.30 0.33 22.94
N PRO A 110 4.71 -0.70 22.18
CA PRO A 110 5.25 -0.51 20.84
C PRO A 110 4.24 0.23 19.95
N ALA A 111 4.70 1.23 19.19
CA ALA A 111 3.82 2.12 18.40
C ALA A 111 2.84 1.38 17.48
N LYS A 112 3.24 0.22 16.92
CA LYS A 112 2.36 -0.64 16.11
C LYS A 112 1.18 -1.21 16.90
N GLN A 113 1.40 -1.62 18.15
CA GLN A 113 0.33 -2.15 18.99
C GLN A 113 -0.61 -1.03 19.43
N ALA A 114 -0.05 0.11 19.84
CA ALA A 114 -0.83 1.30 20.17
C ALA A 114 -1.74 1.72 19.01
N LEU A 115 -1.22 1.71 17.78
CA LEU A 115 -1.99 2.01 16.57
C LEU A 115 -3.22 1.09 16.38
N LEU A 116 -3.07 -0.22 16.62
CA LEU A 116 -4.18 -1.18 16.50
C LEU A 116 -5.23 -1.00 17.60
N ASP A 117 -4.78 -0.75 18.83
CA ASP A 117 -5.64 -0.49 19.97
C ASP A 117 -6.47 0.79 19.71
N LEU A 118 -5.83 1.86 19.23
CA LEU A 118 -6.49 3.13 18.86
C LEU A 118 -7.55 2.94 17.77
N ILE A 119 -7.23 2.22 16.70
CA ILE A 119 -8.20 1.94 15.62
C ILE A 119 -9.41 1.19 16.17
N THR A 120 -9.17 0.20 17.01
CA THR A 120 -10.24 -0.58 17.65
C THR A 120 -11.14 0.32 18.50
N ILE A 121 -10.55 1.18 19.33
CA ILE A 121 -11.30 2.15 20.15
C ILE A 121 -12.14 3.07 19.26
N ILE A 122 -11.56 3.66 18.22
CA ILE A 122 -12.29 4.55 17.29
C ILE A 122 -13.48 3.83 16.66
N GLU A 123 -13.32 2.59 16.20
CA GLU A 123 -14.41 1.83 15.60
C GLU A 123 -15.51 1.54 16.62
N THR A 124 -15.16 1.16 17.85
CA THR A 124 -16.15 0.93 18.91
C THR A 124 -16.93 2.21 19.28
N GLU A 125 -16.24 3.34 19.44
CA GLU A 125 -16.88 4.63 19.75
C GLU A 125 -17.72 5.15 18.58
N SER A 126 -17.25 4.95 17.34
CA SER A 126 -18.02 5.30 16.14
C SER A 126 -19.33 4.52 16.02
N LEU A 127 -19.34 3.25 16.45
CA LEU A 127 -20.57 2.44 16.48
C LEU A 127 -21.54 2.93 17.56
N LYS A 128 -21.06 3.28 18.76
CA LYS A 128 -21.89 3.88 19.81
C LYS A 128 -22.51 5.19 19.34
N TYR A 129 -21.72 6.06 18.72
CA TYR A 129 -22.19 7.34 18.20
C TYR A 129 -23.27 7.17 17.12
N LYS A 130 -23.09 6.24 16.17
CA LYS A 130 -24.12 5.93 15.16
C LYS A 130 -25.43 5.44 15.75
N LYS A 131 -25.39 4.71 16.87
CA LYS A 131 -26.59 4.22 17.56
C LYS A 131 -27.38 5.35 18.21
N GLN A 132 -26.71 6.45 18.57
CA GLN A 132 -27.32 7.64 19.16
C GLN A 132 -27.90 8.61 18.10
N GLU A 133 -27.43 8.58 16.86
CA GLU A 133 -28.00 9.39 15.78
C GLU A 133 -29.41 8.89 15.41
N LYS A 134 -30.41 9.79 15.46
CA LYS A 134 -31.77 9.51 14.98
C LYS A 134 -31.71 9.06 13.51
N PRO A 135 -32.49 8.05 13.09
CA PRO A 135 -32.47 7.56 11.72
C PRO A 135 -32.77 8.70 10.76
N LYS A 136 -31.85 8.93 9.79
CA LYS A 136 -32.06 9.94 8.76
C LYS A 136 -33.34 9.61 7.97
N PRO A 137 -34.20 10.59 7.67
CA PRO A 137 -35.38 10.36 6.85
C PRO A 137 -34.96 9.74 5.52
N LYS A 138 -35.69 8.70 5.09
CA LYS A 138 -35.41 8.02 3.82
C LYS A 138 -35.32 9.07 2.71
N PRO A 139 -34.27 9.05 1.86
CA PRO A 139 -34.16 10.01 0.77
C PRO A 139 -35.40 9.87 -0.12
N LYS A 140 -36.08 10.98 -0.40
CA LYS A 140 -37.20 11.00 -1.34
C LYS A 140 -36.72 10.40 -2.66
N PRO A 141 -37.49 9.50 -3.29
CA PRO A 141 -37.11 8.92 -4.58
C PRO A 141 -36.82 10.05 -5.56
N LYS A 142 -35.66 10.01 -6.22
CA LYS A 142 -35.31 10.98 -7.26
C LYS A 142 -36.39 10.92 -8.35
N PRO A 143 -36.91 12.05 -8.84
CA PRO A 143 -37.86 12.04 -9.95
C PRO A 143 -37.21 11.33 -11.14
N THR A 144 -37.84 10.25 -11.60
CA THR A 144 -37.44 9.57 -12.82
C THR A 144 -37.68 10.54 -13.99
N PRO A 145 -36.72 10.71 -14.91
CA PRO A 145 -36.97 11.51 -16.11
C PRO A 145 -38.18 10.90 -16.84
N LYS A 146 -39.23 11.70 -17.09
CA LYS A 146 -40.35 11.26 -17.91
C LYS A 146 -39.81 10.83 -19.28
N LYS A 147 -40.29 9.69 -19.79
CA LYS A 147 -39.90 9.12 -21.09
C LYS A 147 -40.33 10.06 -22.22
N ASP A 148 -39.52 11.05 -22.53
CA ASP A 148 -39.72 11.92 -23.68
C ASP A 148 -39.51 11.08 -24.97
N PRO A 149 -40.51 10.99 -25.87
CA PRO A 149 -40.39 10.28 -27.13
C PRO A 149 -39.17 10.71 -27.98
N LYS A 150 -38.75 11.98 -27.86
CA LYS A 150 -37.57 12.53 -28.53
C LYS A 150 -36.28 11.93 -27.95
N TYR A 151 -36.21 11.73 -26.64
CA TYR A 151 -35.05 11.14 -25.96
C TYR A 151 -34.86 9.67 -26.33
N GLU A 152 -35.94 8.88 -26.37
CA GLU A 152 -35.87 7.45 -26.73
C GLU A 152 -35.47 7.26 -28.19
N LYS A 153 -35.97 8.09 -29.12
CA LYS A 153 -35.52 8.09 -30.52
C LYS A 153 -34.02 8.42 -30.64
N ALA A 154 -33.55 9.46 -29.96
CA ALA A 154 -32.14 9.84 -29.97
C ALA A 154 -31.22 8.76 -29.38
N LYS A 155 -31.66 8.11 -28.29
CA LYS A 155 -30.94 7.01 -27.64
C LYS A 155 -30.81 5.79 -28.56
N LYS A 156 -31.88 5.42 -29.27
CA LYS A 156 -31.84 4.31 -30.26
C LYS A 156 -30.87 4.60 -31.41
N LEU A 157 -30.95 5.79 -31.99
CA LEU A 157 -30.07 6.19 -33.10
C LEU A 157 -28.59 6.19 -32.68
N LYS A 158 -28.29 6.68 -31.48
CA LYS A 158 -26.92 6.62 -30.92
C LYS A 158 -26.46 5.18 -30.78
N ASN A 159 -27.30 4.31 -30.21
CA ASN A 159 -26.95 2.91 -29.98
C ASN A 159 -26.70 2.15 -31.29
N GLU A 160 -27.49 2.41 -32.34
CA GLU A 160 -27.30 1.83 -33.67
C GLU A 160 -25.99 2.30 -34.29
N ARG A 161 -25.71 3.61 -34.27
CA ARG A 161 -24.45 4.16 -34.76
C ARG A 161 -23.23 3.59 -34.02
N ASP A 162 -23.30 3.48 -32.70
CA ASP A 162 -22.23 2.91 -31.89
C ASP A 162 -22.04 1.40 -32.17
N LYS A 163 -23.12 0.68 -32.48
CA LYS A 163 -23.08 -0.74 -32.88
C LYS A 163 -22.39 -0.91 -34.23
N ASP A 164 -22.73 -0.10 -35.23
CA ASP A 164 -22.13 -0.13 -36.56
C ASP A 164 -20.65 0.26 -36.51
N LEU A 165 -20.32 1.29 -35.72
CA LEU A 165 -18.92 1.69 -35.50
C LEU A 165 -18.11 0.56 -34.86
N ARG A 166 -18.67 -0.12 -33.85
CA ARG A 166 -18.02 -1.28 -33.22
C ARG A 166 -17.82 -2.44 -34.19
N GLN A 167 -18.75 -2.68 -35.11
CA GLN A 167 -18.60 -3.71 -36.13
C GLN A 167 -17.53 -3.34 -37.14
N LYS A 168 -17.49 -2.09 -37.61
CA LYS A 168 -16.44 -1.58 -38.51
C LYS A 168 -15.05 -1.62 -37.89
N LEU A 169 -14.93 -1.32 -36.60
CA LEU A 169 -13.66 -1.34 -35.87
C LEU A 169 -13.25 -2.73 -35.37
N LYS A 170 -14.06 -3.77 -35.61
CA LYS A 170 -13.77 -5.12 -35.14
C LYS A 170 -12.70 -5.78 -36.03
N VAL A 171 -11.44 -5.40 -35.81
CA VAL A 171 -10.30 -6.08 -36.42
C VAL A 171 -10.07 -7.41 -35.69
N PRO A 172 -9.93 -8.56 -36.37
CA PRO A 172 -9.61 -9.82 -35.73
C PRO A 172 -8.30 -9.73 -34.95
N SER A 173 -8.39 -9.89 -33.62
CA SER A 173 -7.29 -9.66 -32.66
C SER A 173 -6.03 -10.50 -32.88
N LYS A 174 -6.10 -11.59 -33.66
CA LYS A 174 -4.96 -12.50 -33.90
C LYS A 174 -4.06 -12.05 -35.04
N ASP A 175 -4.57 -11.24 -35.97
CA ASP A 175 -3.82 -10.83 -37.17
C ASP A 175 -3.33 -9.38 -37.07
N ASN A 176 -3.61 -8.71 -35.95
CA ASN A 176 -3.10 -7.37 -35.68
C ASN A 176 -1.58 -7.42 -35.49
N GLU A 177 -0.84 -6.71 -36.34
CA GLU A 177 0.61 -6.62 -36.33
C GLU A 177 1.16 -6.22 -34.94
N PHE A 178 0.51 -5.27 -34.27
CA PHE A 178 0.84 -4.87 -32.90
C PHE A 178 0.75 -6.02 -31.90
N TYR A 179 -0.24 -6.90 -32.05
CA TYR A 179 -0.42 -8.05 -31.17
C TYR A 179 0.70 -9.08 -31.36
N GLN A 180 1.11 -9.32 -32.61
CA GLN A 180 2.20 -10.25 -32.92
C GLN A 180 3.56 -9.70 -32.43
N ILE A 181 3.80 -8.41 -32.62
CA ILE A 181 5.00 -7.72 -32.08
C ILE A 181 5.02 -7.85 -30.54
N ALA A 182 3.93 -7.50 -29.85
CA ALA A 182 3.86 -7.59 -28.40
C ALA A 182 4.05 -9.03 -27.87
N LYS A 183 3.50 -10.02 -28.58
CA LYS A 183 3.65 -11.44 -28.26
C LYS A 183 5.10 -11.90 -28.39
N ASN A 184 5.80 -11.47 -29.45
CA ASN A 184 7.21 -11.80 -29.67
C ASN A 184 8.12 -11.12 -28.63
N VAL A 185 7.87 -9.84 -28.32
CA VAL A 185 8.59 -9.12 -27.25
C VAL A 185 8.43 -9.80 -25.90
N LYS A 186 7.22 -10.27 -25.58
CA LYS A 186 6.97 -11.01 -24.32
C LYS A 186 7.75 -12.32 -24.28
N ARG A 187 7.74 -13.11 -25.36
CA ARG A 187 8.51 -14.37 -25.45
C ARG A 187 10.00 -14.13 -25.26
N GLU A 188 10.52 -13.10 -25.91
CA GLU A 188 11.94 -12.74 -25.82
C GLU A 188 12.32 -12.35 -24.38
N ARG A 189 11.50 -11.52 -23.74
CA ARG A 189 11.71 -11.13 -22.34
C ARG A 189 11.67 -12.33 -21.39
N GLU A 190 10.75 -13.27 -21.60
CA GLU A 190 10.67 -14.50 -20.79
C GLU A 190 11.88 -15.42 -21.03
N ARG A 191 12.39 -15.52 -22.27
CA ARG A 191 13.59 -16.27 -22.60
C ARG A 191 14.81 -15.71 -21.86
N VAL A 192 15.06 -14.41 -22.00
CA VAL A 192 16.17 -13.71 -21.34
C VAL A 192 16.08 -13.84 -19.82
N LEU A 193 14.88 -13.75 -19.24
CA LEU A 193 14.69 -13.93 -17.81
C LEU A 193 15.03 -15.35 -17.36
N ARG A 194 14.64 -16.38 -18.13
CA ARG A 194 14.97 -17.78 -17.81
C ARG A 194 16.47 -18.05 -17.90
N GLU A 195 17.16 -17.48 -18.87
CA GLU A 195 18.63 -17.58 -18.98
C GLU A 195 19.31 -16.93 -17.77
N LYS A 196 18.94 -15.70 -17.43
CA LYS A 196 19.44 -15.02 -16.22
C LYS A 196 19.19 -15.81 -14.94
N MET A 197 18.03 -16.46 -14.81
CA MET A 197 17.72 -17.29 -13.64
C MET A 197 18.59 -18.55 -13.59
N LYS A 198 18.90 -19.17 -14.73
CA LYS A 198 19.82 -20.31 -14.80
C LYS A 198 21.24 -19.91 -14.45
N ASP A 199 21.71 -18.77 -14.95
CA ASP A 199 23.04 -18.23 -14.66
C ASP A 199 23.17 -17.86 -13.17
N ASN A 200 22.18 -17.19 -12.61
CA ASN A 200 22.15 -16.89 -11.17
C ASN A 200 22.15 -18.17 -10.32
N GLN A 201 21.46 -19.22 -10.76
CA GLN A 201 21.41 -20.50 -10.07
C GLN A 201 22.76 -21.24 -10.14
N SER A 202 23.43 -21.23 -11.29
CA SER A 202 24.76 -21.85 -11.44
C SER A 202 25.81 -21.09 -10.62
N GLU A 203 25.77 -19.76 -10.62
CA GLU A 203 26.65 -18.93 -9.80
C GLU A 203 26.42 -19.17 -8.30
N ALA A 204 25.16 -19.28 -7.86
CA ALA A 204 24.84 -19.59 -6.47
C ALA A 204 25.34 -20.99 -6.05
N LEU A 205 25.25 -21.99 -6.94
CA LEU A 205 25.76 -23.33 -6.69
C LEU A 205 27.28 -23.35 -6.56
N GLU A 206 28.00 -22.64 -7.44
CA GLU A 206 29.48 -22.55 -7.35
C GLU A 206 29.92 -21.84 -6.07
N LYS A 207 29.28 -20.72 -5.71
CA LYS A 207 29.54 -20.03 -4.43
C LYS A 207 29.28 -20.96 -3.23
N ALA A 208 28.21 -21.76 -3.26
CA ALA A 208 27.91 -22.72 -2.20
C ALA A 208 28.95 -23.84 -2.10
N LYS A 209 29.44 -24.36 -3.24
CA LYS A 209 30.52 -25.36 -3.26
C LYS A 209 31.80 -24.81 -2.64
N GLU A 210 32.22 -23.60 -3.03
CA GLU A 210 33.43 -22.98 -2.51
C GLU A 210 33.30 -22.67 -1.01
N ALA A 211 32.16 -22.14 -0.57
CA ALA A 211 31.89 -21.91 0.86
C ALA A 211 31.94 -23.21 1.66
N ASN A 212 31.41 -24.32 1.14
CA ASN A 212 31.45 -25.62 1.83
C ASN A 212 32.88 -26.18 1.89
N LYS A 213 33.70 -25.99 0.85
CA LYS A 213 35.12 -26.36 0.82
C LYS A 213 35.92 -25.60 1.88
N VAL A 214 35.69 -24.29 2.01
CA VAL A 214 36.29 -23.46 3.07
C VAL A 214 35.85 -23.97 4.46
N ARG A 215 34.55 -24.18 4.66
CA ARG A 215 34.00 -24.68 5.93
C ARG A 215 34.58 -26.04 6.33
N GLN A 216 34.75 -26.97 5.37
CA GLN A 216 35.39 -28.26 5.62
C GLN A 216 36.87 -28.11 6.01
N LYS A 217 37.63 -27.22 5.34
CA LYS A 217 39.03 -26.93 5.71
C LYS A 217 39.14 -26.37 7.12
N GLU A 218 38.28 -25.43 7.50
CA GLU A 218 38.26 -24.86 8.84
C GLU A 218 37.90 -25.91 9.91
N PHE A 219 36.91 -26.75 9.62
CA PHE A 219 36.52 -27.84 10.52
C PHE A 219 37.67 -28.83 10.75
N ARG A 220 38.38 -29.23 9.69
CA ARG A 220 39.59 -30.07 9.79
C ARG A 220 40.69 -29.41 10.62
N LYS A 221 40.95 -28.11 10.43
CA LYS A 221 41.91 -27.35 11.24
C LYS A 221 41.51 -27.31 12.72
N LYS A 222 40.23 -27.07 13.03
CA LYS A 222 39.70 -27.09 14.41
C LYS A 222 39.86 -28.48 15.06
N LEU A 223 39.53 -29.55 14.35
CA LEU A 223 39.73 -30.93 14.82
C LEU A 223 41.20 -31.23 15.12
N ALA A 224 42.11 -30.85 14.22
CA ALA A 224 43.55 -31.04 14.43
C ALA A 224 44.06 -30.28 15.67
N LYS A 225 43.61 -29.03 15.87
CA LYS A 225 43.94 -28.23 17.07
C LYS A 225 43.42 -28.89 18.35
N LYS A 226 42.18 -29.41 18.33
CA LYS A 226 41.57 -30.12 19.46
C LYS A 226 42.31 -31.42 19.80
N LYS A 227 42.71 -32.21 18.79
CA LYS A 227 43.53 -33.42 18.97
C LYS A 227 44.90 -33.10 19.59
N LYS A 228 45.60 -32.08 19.09
CA LYS A 228 46.89 -31.61 19.66
C LYS A 228 46.75 -31.14 21.12
N ALA A 229 45.68 -30.40 21.44
CA ALA A 229 45.41 -29.96 22.82
C ALA A 229 45.10 -31.13 23.77
N LYS A 230 44.39 -32.16 23.30
CA LYS A 230 44.10 -33.38 24.08
C LYS A 230 45.39 -34.18 24.35
N ALA A 231 46.24 -34.37 23.34
CA ALA A 231 47.52 -35.07 23.50
C ALA A 231 48.47 -34.37 24.48
N LYS A 232 48.50 -33.02 24.49
CA LYS A 232 49.27 -32.26 25.50
C LYS A 232 48.75 -32.38 26.93
N ARG A 233 47.46 -32.70 27.11
CA ARG A 233 46.84 -32.89 28.43
C ARG A 233 47.00 -34.32 28.97
N SER A 234 47.25 -35.31 28.12
CA SER A 234 47.40 -36.72 28.52
C SER A 234 48.86 -37.18 28.67
N GLY A 235 49.83 -36.31 28.39
CA GLY A 235 51.27 -36.59 28.54
C GLY A 235 51.89 -35.84 29.72
N LYS A 236 51.10 -35.50 30.73
CA LYS A 236 51.50 -34.87 31.99
C LYS A 236 50.97 -35.70 33.14
#